data_AF-A0A1F6FQ09-F1
#
_entry.id   AF-A0A1F6FQ09-F1
#
_cell.length_a   1.000
_cell.length_b   1.000
_cell.length_c   1.000
_cell.angle_alpha   90.00
_cell.angle_beta   90.00
_cell.angle_gamma   90.00
#
_symmetry.space_group_name_H-M   'P 1'
#
loop_
_entity.id
_entity.type
_entity.pdbx_description
1 polymer ?
#
loop_
_entity_poly.entity_id
_entity_poly.type
_entity_poly.pdbx_seq_one_letter_code
_entity_poly.pdbx_strand_id
1 'polypeptide(L)'
;MQNMKQMMVPLLVLAALVVTAISFAWQGTAMHAQVTAEEAKFHALQSSYFSLAKVEREAAPTGSDLNKQLVQIQNYPSELLRLKLVGVGKILDGIFLALLSIAFLLFMMPIRLAKLIREGR
;
A
#
# COMPACT_ATOMS: atom_id res chain seq x y z
N MET A 1 -25.39 12.17 -31.18
CA MET A 1 -24.71 12.62 -29.94
C MET A 1 -25.09 11.81 -28.69
N GLN A 2 -26.31 11.26 -28.56
CA GLN A 2 -26.76 10.52 -27.36
C GLN A 2 -26.00 9.19 -27.12
N ASN A 3 -25.69 8.44 -28.19
CA ASN A 3 -24.88 7.21 -28.12
C ASN A 3 -23.40 7.45 -27.71
N MET A 4 -22.85 8.62 -27.99
CA MET A 4 -21.45 8.96 -27.65
C MET A 4 -21.30 9.21 -26.14
N LYS A 5 -22.31 9.85 -25.52
CA LYS A 5 -22.38 10.04 -24.05
C LYS A 5 -22.50 8.71 -23.30
N GLN A 6 -23.25 7.73 -23.84
CA GLN A 6 -23.43 6.42 -23.21
C GLN A 6 -22.15 5.56 -23.17
N MET A 7 -21.21 5.74 -24.11
CA MET A 7 -19.94 5.01 -24.11
C MET A 7 -18.83 5.72 -23.32
N MET A 8 -18.97 7.03 -23.10
CA MET A 8 -17.98 7.84 -22.38
C MET A 8 -17.97 7.53 -20.88
N VAL A 9 -19.15 7.31 -20.27
CA VAL A 9 -19.27 7.03 -18.83
C VAL A 9 -18.58 5.72 -18.42
N PRO A 10 -18.81 4.56 -19.09
CA PRO A 10 -18.10 3.32 -18.76
C PRO A 10 -16.58 3.42 -18.94
N LEU A 11 -16.11 4.15 -19.96
CA LEU A 11 -14.68 4.36 -20.20
C LEU A 11 -14.04 5.20 -19.10
N LEU A 12 -14.72 6.27 -18.65
CA LEU A 12 -14.26 7.12 -17.54
C LEU A 12 -14.20 6.35 -16.22
N VAL A 13 -15.21 5.51 -15.94
CA VAL A 13 -15.20 4.62 -14.77
C VAL A 13 -14.01 3.67 -14.83
N LEU A 14 -13.74 3.08 -16.00
CA LEU A 14 -12.62 2.16 -16.16
C LEU A 14 -11.26 2.87 -15.98
N ALA A 15 -11.12 4.07 -16.56
CA ALA A 15 -9.92 4.88 -16.38
C ALA A 15 -9.70 5.23 -14.91
N ALA A 16 -10.76 5.62 -14.19
CA ALA A 16 -10.70 5.89 -12.75
C ALA A 16 -10.29 4.65 -11.95
N LEU A 17 -10.84 3.47 -12.27
CA LEU A 17 -10.48 2.22 -11.61
C LEU A 17 -9.01 1.86 -11.82
N VAL A 18 -8.51 2.00 -13.06
CA VAL A 18 -7.10 1.72 -13.39
C VAL A 18 -6.16 2.68 -12.68
N VAL A 19 -6.46 3.98 -12.67
CA VAL A 19 -5.65 4.98 -11.94
C VAL A 19 -5.65 4.68 -10.45
N THR A 20 -6.79 4.30 -9.89
CA THR A 20 -6.90 3.93 -8.47
C THR A 20 -6.08 2.67 -8.17
N ALA A 21 -6.19 1.64 -9.02
CA ALA A 21 -5.41 0.41 -8.90
C ALA A 21 -3.91 0.68 -8.85
N ILE A 22 -3.41 1.50 -9.79
CA ILE A 22 -2.00 1.90 -9.85
C ILE A 22 -1.60 2.67 -8.60
N SER A 23 -2.44 3.60 -8.13
CA SER A 23 -2.18 4.41 -6.94
C SER A 23 -2.02 3.54 -5.69
N PHE A 24 -2.90 2.56 -5.50
CA PHE A 24 -2.82 1.61 -4.39
C PHE A 24 -1.57 0.71 -4.48
N ALA A 25 -1.27 0.17 -5.66
CA ALA A 25 -0.07 -0.63 -5.89
C ALA A 25 1.21 0.17 -5.60
N TRP A 26 1.28 1.41 -6.08
CA TRP A 26 2.40 2.31 -5.81
C TRP A 26 2.54 2.63 -4.33
N GLN A 27 1.44 2.99 -3.64
CA GLN A 27 1.48 3.27 -2.21
C GLN A 27 2.02 2.07 -1.43
N GLY A 28 1.56 0.86 -1.76
CA GLY A 28 2.01 -0.35 -1.11
C GLY A 28 3.50 -0.65 -1.35
N THR A 29 4.01 -0.51 -2.59
CA THR A 29 5.44 -0.70 -2.87
C THR A 29 6.30 0.37 -2.20
N ALA A 30 5.84 1.62 -2.15
CA ALA A 30 6.53 2.71 -1.46
C ALA A 30 6.62 2.45 0.06
N MET A 31 5.58 1.90 0.68
CA MET A 31 5.62 1.50 2.09
C MET A 31 6.63 0.39 2.35
N HIS A 32 6.72 -0.61 1.45
CA HIS A 32 7.73 -1.67 1.54
C HIS A 32 9.15 -1.15 1.37
N ALA A 33 9.37 -0.18 0.48
CA ALA A 33 10.68 0.44 0.31
C ALA A 33 11.17 1.17 1.57
N GLN A 34 10.25 1.72 2.38
CA GLN A 34 10.59 2.39 3.63
C GLN A 34 11.04 1.42 4.73
N VAL A 35 10.61 0.16 4.68
CA VAL A 35 10.95 -0.86 5.70
C VAL A 35 12.44 -0.99 5.89
N THR A 36 13.22 -1.05 4.80
CA THR A 36 14.67 -1.22 4.88
C THR A 36 15.35 -0.05 5.61
N ALA A 37 14.90 1.18 5.37
CA ALA A 37 15.43 2.36 6.05
C ALA A 37 15.03 2.38 7.54
N GLU A 38 13.80 2.00 7.85
CA GLU A 38 13.29 1.94 9.22
C GLU A 38 13.91 0.79 10.04
N GLU A 39 14.18 -0.35 9.42
CA GLU A 39 14.91 -1.47 10.05
C GLU A 39 16.35 -1.07 10.39
N ALA A 40 17.04 -0.34 9.51
CA ALA A 40 18.38 0.17 9.79
C ALA A 40 18.40 1.12 11.00
N LYS A 41 17.41 2.03 11.10
CA LYS A 41 17.24 2.91 12.28
C LYS A 41 16.95 2.11 13.55
N PHE A 42 16.09 1.10 13.46
CA PHE A 42 15.76 0.24 14.58
C PHE A 42 16.98 -0.53 15.10
N HIS A 43 17.79 -1.08 14.19
CA HIS A 43 19.03 -1.79 14.56
C HIS A 43 20.06 -0.85 15.19
N ALA A 44 20.20 0.38 14.68
CA ALA A 44 21.07 1.39 15.27
C ALA A 44 20.61 1.78 16.68
N LEU A 45 19.30 1.98 16.88
CA LEU A 45 18.70 2.30 18.18
C LEU A 45 18.93 1.17 19.19
N GLN A 46 18.71 -0.09 18.79
CA GLN A 46 19.00 -1.24 19.62
C GLN A 46 20.50 -1.35 19.94
N SER A 47 21.38 -1.21 18.95
CA SER A 47 22.82 -1.28 19.16
C SER A 47 23.29 -0.23 20.16
N SER A 48 22.78 1.00 20.06
CA SER A 48 23.07 2.07 21.02
C SER A 48 22.56 1.71 22.42
N TYR A 49 21.28 1.33 22.54
CA TYR A 49 20.68 1.03 23.84
C TYR A 49 21.32 -0.18 24.52
N PHE A 50 21.60 -1.26 23.79
CA PHE A 50 22.19 -2.49 24.33
C PHE A 50 23.72 -2.45 24.44
N SER A 51 24.38 -1.38 23.99
CA SER A 51 25.81 -1.16 24.26
C SER A 51 26.11 -0.89 25.73
N LEU A 52 25.12 -0.40 26.49
CA LEU A 52 25.23 -0.12 27.92
C LEU A 52 24.97 -1.38 28.76
N ALA A 53 25.67 -1.47 29.89
CA ALA A 53 25.52 -2.57 30.82
C ALA A 53 24.07 -2.65 31.34
N LYS A 54 23.52 -3.87 31.46
CA LYS A 54 22.14 -4.07 31.91
C LYS A 54 21.82 -3.32 33.22
N VAL A 55 22.76 -3.32 34.17
CA VAL A 55 22.62 -2.62 35.47
C VAL A 55 22.40 -1.12 35.28
N GLU A 56 23.12 -0.47 34.36
CA GLU A 56 22.97 0.95 34.06
C GLU A 56 21.61 1.26 33.42
N ARG A 57 21.08 0.30 32.64
CA ARG A 57 19.79 0.45 31.95
C ARG A 57 18.60 0.30 32.87
N GLU A 58 18.69 -0.63 33.81
CA GLU A 58 17.64 -0.89 34.80
C GLU A 58 17.67 0.11 35.96
N ALA A 59 18.84 0.69 36.27
CA ALA A 59 18.98 1.75 37.27
C ALA A 59 18.58 3.14 36.74
N ALA A 60 18.27 3.27 35.45
CA ALA A 60 17.92 4.54 34.83
C ALA A 60 16.62 5.12 35.45
N PRO A 61 16.59 6.40 35.85
CA PRO A 61 15.40 7.01 36.42
C PRO A 61 14.18 6.95 35.48
N THR A 62 12.98 6.89 36.04
CA THR A 62 11.73 7.00 35.28
C THR A 62 11.71 8.31 34.49
N GLY A 63 11.34 8.24 33.21
CA GLY A 63 11.29 9.42 32.33
C GLY A 63 12.65 9.90 31.82
N SER A 64 13.75 9.24 32.19
CA SER A 64 15.07 9.47 31.58
C SER A 64 15.05 9.16 30.07
N ASP A 65 16.03 9.70 29.35
CA ASP A 65 16.15 9.45 27.91
C ASP A 65 16.38 7.97 27.60
N LEU A 66 17.01 7.23 28.51
CA LEU A 66 17.16 5.78 28.38
C LEU A 66 15.82 5.05 28.47
N ASN A 67 14.95 5.47 29.39
CA ASN A 67 13.61 4.91 29.50
C ASN A 67 12.77 5.22 28.26
N LYS A 68 12.87 6.44 27.72
CA LYS A 68 12.22 6.82 26.45
C LYS A 68 12.71 5.97 25.27
N GLN A 69 14.01 5.71 25.18
CA GLN A 69 14.59 4.83 24.15
C GLN A 69 14.05 3.40 24.27
N LEU A 70 13.90 2.86 25.48
CA LEU A 70 13.30 1.55 25.69
C LEU A 70 11.85 1.48 25.16
N VAL A 71 11.04 2.49 25.47
CA VAL A 71 9.66 2.60 24.95
C VAL A 71 9.65 2.68 23.42
N GLN A 72 10.56 3.46 22.83
CA GLN A 72 10.70 3.51 21.36
C GLN A 72 11.07 2.14 20.77
N ILE A 73 12.02 1.43 21.36
CA ILE A 73 12.42 0.07 20.93
C ILE A 73 11.24 -0.90 21.01
N GLN A 74 10.42 -0.82 22.06
CA GLN A 74 9.25 -1.69 22.23
C GLN A 74 8.13 -1.40 21.22
N ASN A 75 7.94 -0.13 20.84
CA ASN A 75 6.89 0.29 19.90
C ASN A 75 7.32 0.20 18.42
N TYR A 76 8.63 0.19 18.14
CA TYR A 76 9.15 0.16 16.76
C TYR A 76 8.68 -1.05 15.94
N PRO A 77 8.66 -2.29 16.47
CA PRO A 77 8.21 -3.47 15.73
C PRO A 77 6.78 -3.35 15.23
N SER A 78 5.86 -2.75 16.00
CA SER A 78 4.47 -2.56 15.55
C SER A 78 4.37 -1.60 14.36
N GLU A 79 5.22 -0.56 14.31
CA GLU A 79 5.27 0.35 13.16
C GLU A 79 5.88 -0.32 11.93
N LEU A 80 6.94 -1.12 12.10
CA LEU A 80 7.51 -1.92 11.01
C LEU A 80 6.51 -2.94 10.46
N LEU A 81 5.75 -3.61 11.33
CA LEU A 81 4.68 -4.51 10.93
C LEU A 81 3.57 -3.75 10.20
N ARG A 82 3.22 -2.53 10.62
CA ARG A 82 2.26 -1.69 9.90
C ARG A 82 2.75 -1.41 8.48
N LEU A 83 4.00 -0.98 8.31
CA LEU A 83 4.59 -0.72 6.99
C LEU A 83 4.55 -1.96 6.09
N LYS A 84 4.91 -3.14 6.63
CA LYS A 84 4.88 -4.42 5.90
C LYS A 84 3.46 -4.86 5.56
N LEU A 85 2.60 -5.04 6.56
CA LEU A 85 1.27 -5.66 6.40
C LEU A 85 0.29 -4.73 5.68
N VAL A 86 0.25 -3.44 6.06
CA VAL A 86 -0.57 -2.46 5.34
C VAL A 86 -0.02 -2.24 3.95
N GLY A 87 1.31 -2.23 3.78
CA GLY A 87 1.95 -2.19 2.46
C GLY A 87 1.51 -3.33 1.56
N VAL A 88 1.54 -4.58 2.05
CA VAL A 88 1.02 -5.75 1.31
C VAL A 88 -0.47 -5.59 1.01
N GLY A 89 -1.28 -5.18 2.00
CA GLY A 89 -2.72 -4.94 1.81
C GLY A 89 -3.01 -3.96 0.66
N LYS A 90 -2.29 -2.84 0.61
CA LYS A 90 -2.41 -1.85 -0.47
C LYS A 90 -2.04 -2.41 -1.84
N ILE A 91 -1.00 -3.26 -1.93
CA ILE A 91 -0.65 -3.95 -3.18
C ILE A 91 -1.79 -4.87 -3.61
N LEU A 92 -2.34 -5.66 -2.68
CA LEU A 92 -3.44 -6.58 -2.97
C LEU A 92 -4.71 -5.83 -3.42
N ASP A 93 -5.06 -4.71 -2.78
CA ASP A 93 -6.16 -3.85 -3.19
C ASP A 93 -5.96 -3.32 -4.63
N GLY A 94 -4.74 -2.89 -4.95
CA GLY A 94 -4.38 -2.43 -6.29
C GLY A 94 -4.54 -3.53 -7.33
N ILE A 95 -4.04 -4.74 -7.06
CA ILE A 95 -4.19 -5.91 -7.93
C ILE A 95 -5.68 -6.26 -8.11
N PHE A 96 -6.45 -6.26 -7.03
CA PHE A 96 -7.88 -6.55 -7.07
C PHE A 96 -8.62 -5.57 -8.00
N LEU A 97 -8.37 -4.27 -7.87
CA LEU A 97 -8.99 -3.25 -8.73
C LEU A 97 -8.54 -3.37 -10.20
N ALA A 98 -7.29 -3.76 -10.45
CA ALA A 98 -6.81 -4.04 -11.79
C ALA A 98 -7.55 -5.23 -12.42
N LEU A 99 -7.70 -6.33 -11.66
CA LEU A 99 -8.46 -7.50 -12.11
C LEU A 99 -9.94 -7.17 -12.35
N LEU A 100 -10.56 -6.36 -11.48
CA LEU A 100 -11.93 -5.88 -11.67
C LEU A 100 -12.07 -5.08 -12.97
N SER A 101 -11.09 -4.24 -13.29
CA SER A 101 -11.07 -3.45 -14.53
C SER A 101 -10.99 -4.36 -15.76
N ILE A 102 -10.16 -5.41 -15.71
CA ILE A 102 -10.04 -6.41 -16.77
C ILE A 102 -11.37 -7.17 -16.94
N ALA A 103 -11.98 -7.62 -15.84
CA ALA A 103 -13.27 -8.31 -15.88
C ALA A 103 -14.36 -7.43 -16.53
N PHE A 104 -14.40 -6.14 -16.21
CA PHE A 104 -15.33 -5.19 -16.80
C PHE A 104 -15.12 -5.01 -18.31
N LEU A 105 -13.85 -4.93 -18.76
CA LEU A 105 -13.51 -4.89 -20.19
C LEU A 105 -14.00 -6.14 -20.93
N LEU A 106 -13.71 -7.32 -20.38
CA LEU A 106 -14.12 -8.59 -20.97
C LEU A 106 -15.64 -8.70 -21.10
N PHE A 107 -16.39 -8.22 -20.11
CA PHE A 107 -17.86 -8.22 -20.17
C PHE A 107 -18.42 -7.23 -21.20
N MET A 108 -17.77 -6.08 -21.40
CA MET A 108 -18.22 -5.07 -22.38
C MET A 108 -17.92 -5.45 -23.84
N MET A 109 -16.85 -6.20 -24.10
CA MET A 109 -16.41 -6.58 -25.46
C MET A 109 -17.49 -7.29 -26.31
N PRO A 110 -18.19 -8.34 -25.84
CA PRO A 110 -19.19 -9.04 -26.66
C PRO A 110 -20.35 -8.12 -27.05
N ILE A 111 -20.78 -7.22 -26.17
CA ILE A 111 -21.83 -6.23 -26.44
C ILE A 111 -21.39 -5.26 -27.54
N ARG A 112 -20.14 -4.78 -27.48
CA ARG A 112 -19.56 -3.90 -28.50
C ARG A 112 -19.46 -4.59 -29.87
N LEU A 113 -18.98 -5.82 -29.88
CA LEU A 113 -18.86 -6.62 -31.12
C LEU A 113 -20.24 -6.89 -31.74
N ALA A 114 -21.25 -7.26 -30.94
CA ALA A 114 -22.61 -7.48 -31.42
C ALA A 114 -23.23 -6.21 -32.02
N LYS A 115 -22.98 -5.05 -31.43
CA LYS A 115 -23.43 -3.75 -31.97
C LYS A 115 -22.77 -3.43 -33.31
N LEU A 116 -21.46 -3.63 -33.41
CA LEU A 116 -20.69 -3.36 -34.62
C LEU A 116 -21.10 -4.27 -35.79
N ILE A 117 -21.41 -5.54 -35.52
CA ILE A 117 -21.96 -6.48 -36.52
C ILE A 117 -23.37 -6.07 -36.99
N ARG A 118 -24.21 -5.53 -36.10
CA ARG A 118 -25.55 -5.03 -36.46
C ARG A 118 -25.51 -3.74 -37.29
N GLU A 119 -24.54 -2.86 -37.03
CA GLU A 119 -24.38 -1.59 -37.76
C GLU A 119 -23.65 -1.77 -39.12
N GLY A 120 -22.89 -2.85 -39.29
CA GLY A 120 -22.24 -3.21 -40.55
C GLY A 120 -23.10 -4.03 -41.53
N ARG A 121 -24.36 -4.30 -41.18
CA ARG A 121 -25.42 -4.80 -42.09
C ARG A 121 -26.35 -3.67 -42.45
#